data_AF-A0A7X8UQJ2-F1
#
_entry.id   AF-A0A7X8UQJ2-F1
#
_cell.length_a   1.000
_cell.length_b   1.000
_cell.length_c   1.000
_cell.angle_alpha   90.00
_cell.angle_beta   90.00
_cell.angle_gamma   90.00
#
_symmetry.space_group_name_H-M   'P 1'
#
loop_
_entity.id
_entity.type
_entity.pdbx_description
1 polymer ?
#
loop_
_entity_poly.entity_id
_entity_poly.type
_entity_poly.pdbx_seq_one_letter_code
_entity_poly.pdbx_strand_id
1 'polypeptide(L)'
;MTTTMYNPPAEASPSAAVYAPRPKKVKQDDVIFITTQLAVMIDTGVPLTEALDSIADQTDHTGVKAMISDISNQVKAGVEFSAALEAYPKAFGKLFVALMKASEASGTMGEMLIRGSDYMQQERETRKRVLGAMIYPVCMLSFCMLVVVALLIFVLPRFEKIYAGKDAILPAPTRFLLGLSNSLVTYWPLILGVLAVVIGGGVYYFRTSGGRLIADKLRLTLPLFGGMYRKASLARSLRTMATMVSTGVSMLDGLLITAQSSGNLLYEKLWLDLCDSVKEGSSLSDELAKCDLVPRTITQMISAGERTGRLGDVMVRIAVFCEDDLKVAVKTITTMIEPVMIIVMGLLVGGIAMALLLPVFSVSKIMAK
;
A
#
# COMPACT_ATOMS: atom_id res chain seq x y z
N MET A 1 -45.97 56.80 -42.96
CA MET A 1 -45.70 55.51 -42.28
C MET A 1 -44.58 54.83 -43.04
N THR A 2 -43.35 54.95 -42.54
CA THR A 2 -42.22 54.18 -43.08
C THR A 2 -41.32 53.83 -41.91
N THR A 3 -41.42 52.59 -41.49
CA THR A 3 -40.80 51.98 -40.31
C THR A 3 -39.29 51.96 -40.45
N THR A 4 -38.59 52.65 -39.55
CA THR A 4 -37.15 52.49 -39.31
C THR A 4 -36.87 51.11 -38.71
N MET A 5 -36.21 50.25 -39.48
CA MET A 5 -35.70 48.97 -39.00
C MET A 5 -34.51 49.19 -38.05
N TYR A 6 -34.68 48.76 -36.81
CA TYR A 6 -33.66 48.66 -35.78
C TYR A 6 -32.73 47.48 -36.10
N ASN A 7 -31.45 47.76 -36.33
CA ASN A 7 -30.40 46.75 -36.53
C ASN A 7 -29.63 46.57 -35.21
N PRO A 8 -29.74 45.41 -34.51
CA PRO A 8 -28.97 45.17 -33.31
C PRO A 8 -27.48 44.90 -33.65
N PRO A 9 -26.54 45.27 -32.77
CA PRO A 9 -25.11 45.03 -33.00
C PRO A 9 -24.78 43.54 -32.97
N ALA A 10 -23.84 43.13 -33.83
CA ALA A 10 -23.36 41.76 -33.96
C ALA A 10 -22.90 41.18 -32.61
N GLU A 11 -23.43 40.01 -32.26
CA GLU A 11 -23.07 39.25 -31.08
C GLU A 11 -21.57 38.94 -31.11
N ALA A 12 -20.87 39.32 -30.03
CA ALA A 12 -19.47 38.96 -29.82
C ALA A 12 -19.36 37.43 -29.67
N SER A 13 -18.61 36.79 -30.57
CA SER A 13 -18.24 35.38 -30.47
C SER A 13 -17.64 35.09 -29.09
N PRO A 14 -18.12 34.07 -28.36
CA PRO A 14 -17.56 33.73 -27.06
C PRO A 14 -16.11 33.30 -27.23
N SER A 15 -15.22 34.06 -26.60
CA SER A 15 -13.79 33.78 -26.46
C SER A 15 -13.56 32.31 -26.14
N ALA A 16 -12.74 31.64 -26.97
CA ALA A 16 -12.29 30.29 -26.74
C ALA A 16 -11.57 30.23 -25.38
N ALA A 17 -12.28 29.72 -24.37
CA ALA A 17 -11.68 29.39 -23.08
C ALA A 17 -10.53 28.42 -23.35
N VAL A 18 -9.30 28.93 -23.22
CA VAL A 18 -8.07 28.16 -23.33
C VAL A 18 -8.18 27.00 -22.35
N TYR A 19 -8.30 25.79 -22.90
CA TYR A 19 -8.42 24.55 -22.14
C TYR A 19 -7.07 24.27 -21.50
N ALA A 20 -6.78 24.91 -20.36
CA ALA A 20 -5.58 24.63 -19.59
C ALA A 20 -5.61 23.13 -19.20
N PRO A 21 -4.62 22.32 -19.62
CA PRO A 21 -4.62 20.90 -19.34
C PRO A 21 -4.58 20.69 -17.82
N ARG A 22 -5.49 19.85 -17.29
CA ARG A 22 -5.51 19.50 -15.87
C ARG A 22 -4.12 18.99 -15.46
N PRO A 23 -3.57 19.44 -14.32
CA PRO A 23 -2.24 19.03 -13.89
C PRO A 23 -2.17 17.51 -13.75
N LYS A 24 -1.13 16.90 -14.32
CA LYS A 24 -0.90 15.45 -14.23
C LYS A 24 -0.70 15.07 -12.76
N LYS A 25 -1.19 13.89 -12.37
CA LYS A 25 -1.05 13.39 -11.00
C LYS A 25 0.42 13.09 -10.69
N VAL A 26 0.96 13.78 -9.67
CA VAL A 26 2.33 13.57 -9.17
C VAL A 26 2.49 12.15 -8.63
N LYS A 27 3.53 11.42 -9.07
CA LYS A 27 3.88 10.09 -8.57
C LYS A 27 4.98 10.20 -7.53
N GLN A 28 5.07 9.19 -6.66
CA GLN A 28 6.11 9.11 -5.62
C GLN A 28 7.54 9.13 -6.21
N ASP A 29 7.72 8.53 -7.39
CA ASP A 29 9.01 8.51 -8.09
C ASP A 29 9.46 9.92 -8.53
N ASP A 30 8.50 10.77 -8.95
CA ASP A 30 8.78 12.15 -9.33
C ASP A 30 9.21 12.96 -8.09
N VAL A 31 8.55 12.73 -6.94
CA VAL A 31 8.89 13.39 -5.68
C VAL A 31 10.28 12.98 -5.18
N ILE A 32 10.62 11.69 -5.25
CA ILE A 32 11.97 11.22 -4.89
C ILE A 32 13.03 11.89 -5.76
N PHE A 33 12.77 11.98 -7.08
CA PHE A 33 13.70 12.59 -8.01
C PHE A 33 13.96 14.07 -7.70
N ILE A 34 12.89 14.88 -7.56
CA ILE A 34 13.04 16.31 -7.26
C ILE A 34 13.65 16.55 -5.87
N THR A 35 13.30 15.73 -4.86
CA THR A 35 13.91 15.85 -3.53
C THR A 35 15.40 15.53 -3.57
N THR A 36 15.82 14.53 -4.36
CA THR A 36 17.23 14.19 -4.54
C THR A 36 17.98 15.32 -5.24
N GLN A 37 17.40 15.88 -6.31
CA GLN A 37 17.98 17.02 -7.01
C GLN A 37 18.11 18.24 -6.09
N LEU A 38 17.06 18.53 -5.32
CA LEU A 38 17.06 19.61 -4.34
C LEU A 38 18.16 19.38 -3.30
N ALA A 39 18.27 18.17 -2.74
CA ALA A 39 19.31 17.81 -1.78
C ALA A 39 20.70 18.13 -2.29
N VAL A 40 21.02 17.73 -3.53
CA VAL A 40 22.33 17.99 -4.16
C VAL A 40 22.57 19.49 -4.39
N MET A 41 21.55 20.25 -4.79
CA MET A 41 21.69 21.68 -5.01
C MET A 41 21.90 22.45 -3.70
N ILE A 42 21.15 22.12 -2.64
CA ILE A 42 21.31 22.75 -1.33
C ILE A 42 22.67 22.37 -0.71
N ASP A 43 23.08 21.11 -0.83
CA ASP A 43 24.37 20.64 -0.33
C ASP A 43 25.57 21.30 -1.05
N THR A 44 25.42 21.66 -2.33
CA THR A 44 26.43 22.44 -3.07
C THR A 44 26.34 23.95 -2.82
N GLY A 45 25.45 24.40 -1.93
CA GLY A 45 25.34 25.80 -1.50
C GLY A 45 24.42 26.66 -2.36
N VAL A 46 23.62 26.07 -3.26
CA VAL A 46 22.62 26.82 -4.02
C VAL A 46 21.49 27.27 -3.08
N PRO A 47 21.07 28.55 -3.11
CA PRO A 47 19.94 29.03 -2.31
C PRO A 47 18.65 28.24 -2.58
N LEU A 48 17.85 27.98 -1.54
CA LEU A 48 16.63 27.17 -1.63
C LEU A 48 15.65 27.63 -2.70
N THR A 49 15.37 28.94 -2.75
CA THR A 49 14.43 29.50 -3.72
C THR A 49 14.93 29.36 -5.17
N GLU A 50 16.25 29.49 -5.39
CA GLU A 50 16.86 29.31 -6.71
C GLU A 50 16.84 27.83 -7.13
N ALA A 51 17.12 26.92 -6.20
CA ALA A 51 17.05 25.49 -6.46
C ALA A 51 15.61 25.05 -6.81
N LEU A 52 14.61 25.54 -6.08
CA LEU A 52 13.20 25.24 -6.35
C LEU A 52 12.76 25.77 -7.73
N ASP A 53 13.14 27.00 -8.10
CA ASP A 53 12.85 27.57 -9.42
C ASP A 53 13.50 26.75 -10.54
N SER A 54 14.78 26.42 -10.38
CA SER A 54 15.54 25.63 -11.35
C SER A 54 14.91 24.26 -11.58
N ILE A 55 14.45 23.58 -10.52
CA ILE A 55 13.73 22.30 -10.62
C ILE A 55 12.37 22.48 -11.30
N ALA A 56 11.63 23.56 -10.99
CA ALA A 56 10.35 23.84 -11.62
C ALA A 56 10.46 24.15 -13.12
N ASP A 57 11.56 24.75 -13.54
CA ASP A 57 11.81 25.07 -14.95
C ASP A 57 12.30 23.86 -15.76
N GLN A 58 13.06 22.95 -15.14
CA GLN A 58 13.58 21.75 -15.79
C GLN A 58 12.54 20.62 -15.92
N THR A 59 11.46 20.62 -15.15
CA THR A 59 10.49 19.52 -15.17
C THR A 59 9.44 19.65 -16.27
N ASP A 60 9.34 18.64 -17.13
CA ASP A 60 8.27 18.52 -18.14
C ASP A 60 6.92 18.09 -17.52
N HIS A 61 6.92 17.65 -16.26
CA HIS A 61 5.72 17.15 -15.61
C HIS A 61 4.90 18.30 -15.04
N THR A 62 3.81 18.66 -15.72
CA THR A 62 2.97 19.83 -15.38
C THR A 62 2.48 19.86 -13.92
N GLY A 63 2.17 18.70 -13.34
CA GLY A 63 1.76 18.64 -11.93
C GLY A 63 2.90 18.81 -10.92
N VAL A 64 4.12 18.42 -11.28
CA VAL A 64 5.30 18.62 -10.44
C VAL A 64 5.73 20.08 -10.53
N LYS A 65 5.74 20.63 -11.75
CA LYS A 65 5.98 22.06 -11.99
C LYS A 65 5.06 22.93 -11.14
N ALA A 66 3.74 22.70 -11.23
CA ALA A 66 2.77 23.47 -10.45
C ALA A 66 3.02 23.38 -8.94
N MET A 67 3.31 22.18 -8.41
CA MET A 67 3.59 21.97 -6.99
C MET A 67 4.87 22.67 -6.53
N ILE A 68 5.98 22.52 -7.26
CA ILE A 68 7.26 23.12 -6.89
C ILE A 68 7.25 24.64 -7.10
N SER A 69 6.63 25.15 -8.16
CA SER A 69 6.45 26.60 -8.34
C SER A 69 5.63 27.21 -7.21
N ASP A 70 4.57 26.54 -6.76
CA ASP A 70 3.77 27.01 -5.62
C ASP A 70 4.60 27.02 -4.32
N ILE A 71 5.34 25.95 -4.03
CA ILE A 71 6.25 25.89 -2.86
C ILE A 71 7.31 26.99 -2.95
N SER A 72 7.93 27.20 -4.12
CA SER A 72 8.92 28.28 -4.34
C SER A 72 8.32 29.65 -4.03
N ASN A 73 7.11 29.94 -4.52
CA ASN A 73 6.42 31.21 -4.29
C ASN A 73 6.10 31.43 -2.81
N GLN A 74 5.67 30.39 -2.09
CA GLN A 74 5.40 30.46 -0.65
C GLN A 74 6.69 30.75 0.13
N VAL A 75 7.79 30.06 -0.17
CA VAL A 75 9.08 30.28 0.50
C VAL A 75 9.61 31.69 0.22
N LYS A 76 9.50 32.18 -1.03
CA LYS A 76 9.84 33.56 -1.39
C LYS A 76 8.99 34.60 -0.65
N ALA A 77 7.74 34.27 -0.32
CA ALA A 77 6.85 35.10 0.48
C ALA A 77 7.16 35.04 1.99
N GLY A 78 8.16 34.26 2.42
CA GLY A 78 8.60 34.15 3.80
C GLY A 78 7.93 33.03 4.60
N VAL A 79 7.18 32.13 3.96
CA VAL A 79 6.65 30.92 4.61
C VAL A 79 7.80 29.94 4.83
N GLU A 80 7.85 29.30 6.01
CA GLU A 80 8.78 28.19 6.27
C GLU A 80 8.60 27.09 5.21
N PHE A 81 9.71 26.56 4.71
CA PHE A 81 9.71 25.48 3.71
C PHE A 81 8.98 24.24 4.23
N SER A 82 9.16 23.87 5.49
CA SER A 82 8.43 22.77 6.12
C SER A 82 6.91 22.96 6.07
N ALA A 83 6.43 24.18 6.36
CA ALA A 83 5.01 24.54 6.28
C ALA A 83 4.48 24.52 4.84
N ALA A 84 5.26 24.99 3.86
CA ALA A 84 4.89 24.91 2.45
C ALA A 84 4.75 23.45 1.97
N LEU A 85 5.59 22.54 2.48
CA LEU A 85 5.52 21.10 2.18
C LEU A 85 4.29 20.43 2.82
N GLU A 86 3.84 20.88 4.00
CA GLU A 86 2.65 20.35 4.68
C GLU A 86 1.37 20.48 3.85
N ALA A 87 1.29 21.49 2.97
CA ALA A 87 0.18 21.65 2.03
C ALA A 87 0.05 20.47 1.04
N TYR A 88 1.10 19.66 0.89
CA TYR A 88 1.20 18.55 -0.05
C TYR A 88 1.43 17.18 0.64
N PRO A 89 0.54 16.73 1.54
CA PRO A 89 0.78 15.55 2.39
C PRO A 89 0.79 14.21 1.63
N LYS A 90 0.37 14.21 0.36
CA LYS A 90 0.46 13.03 -0.53
C LYS A 90 1.82 12.91 -1.21
N ALA A 91 2.54 14.01 -1.36
CA ALA A 91 3.87 14.06 -1.92
C ALA A 91 4.92 13.95 -0.81
N PHE A 92 4.76 14.75 0.24
CA PHE A 92 5.68 14.81 1.37
C PHE A 92 5.03 14.19 2.60
N GLY A 93 5.56 13.05 3.03
CA GLY A 93 5.09 12.37 4.24
C GLY A 93 5.48 13.15 5.51
N LYS A 94 4.80 12.83 6.62
CA LYS A 94 5.01 13.50 7.91
C LYS A 94 6.46 13.45 8.42
N LEU A 95 7.15 12.34 8.18
CA LEU A 95 8.57 12.22 8.51
C LEU A 95 9.42 13.23 7.73
N PHE A 96 9.19 13.34 6.43
CA PHE A 96 9.94 14.27 5.58
C PHE A 96 9.73 15.73 6.03
N VAL A 97 8.48 16.10 6.29
CA VAL A 97 8.14 17.43 6.84
C VAL A 97 8.84 17.67 8.19
N ALA A 98 8.81 16.70 9.10
CA ALA A 98 9.45 16.84 10.42
C ALA A 98 10.97 17.03 10.31
N LEU A 99 11.62 16.32 9.37
CA LEU A 99 13.04 16.52 9.06
C LEU A 99 13.31 17.93 8.53
N MET A 100 12.45 18.43 7.63
CA MET A 100 12.59 19.79 7.08
C MET A 100 12.43 20.84 8.17
N LYS A 101 11.44 20.68 9.05
CA LYS A 101 11.22 21.56 10.20
C LYS A 101 12.42 21.58 11.14
N ALA A 102 12.99 20.41 11.45
CA ALA A 102 14.19 20.34 12.26
C ALA A 102 15.39 21.02 11.58
N SER A 103 15.49 20.86 10.25
CA SER A 103 16.57 21.43 9.44
C SER A 103 16.55 22.95 9.34
N GLU A 104 15.35 23.56 9.38
CA GLU A 104 15.19 25.01 9.40
C GLU A 104 15.71 25.61 10.70
N ALA A 105 15.48 24.93 11.83
CA ALA A 105 15.98 25.36 13.13
C ALA A 105 17.49 25.14 13.29
N SER A 106 18.05 24.07 12.69
CA SER A 106 19.46 23.70 12.82
C SER A 106 20.37 24.21 11.70
N GLY A 107 19.81 24.70 10.60
CA GLY A 107 20.56 25.11 9.40
C GLY A 107 21.17 23.95 8.61
N THR A 108 20.74 22.70 8.84
CA THR A 108 21.31 21.49 8.22
C THR A 108 20.46 20.93 7.08
N MET A 109 19.81 21.81 6.30
CA MET A 109 18.83 21.44 5.27
C MET A 109 19.39 20.48 4.20
N GLY A 110 20.62 20.68 3.72
CA GLY A 110 21.27 19.78 2.75
C GLY A 110 21.34 18.34 3.27
N GLU A 111 21.89 18.13 4.47
CA GLU A 111 21.97 16.80 5.07
C GLU A 111 20.57 16.20 5.30
N MET A 112 19.62 16.97 5.83
CA MET A 112 18.27 16.47 6.12
C MET A 112 17.49 16.10 4.85
N LEU A 113 17.73 16.81 3.74
CA LEU A 113 17.16 16.48 2.44
C LEU A 113 17.73 15.17 1.89
N ILE A 114 19.04 14.93 2.05
CA ILE A 114 19.67 13.65 1.69
C ILE A 114 19.04 12.51 2.48
N ARG A 115 18.96 12.65 3.82
CA ARG A 115 18.36 11.65 4.71
C ARG A 115 16.88 11.40 4.39
N GLY A 116 16.14 12.46 4.09
CA GLY A 116 14.75 12.40 3.69
C GLY A 116 14.57 11.68 2.35
N SER A 117 15.42 11.96 1.36
CA SER A 117 15.42 11.27 0.07
C SER A 117 15.72 9.77 0.22
N ASP A 118 16.77 9.42 0.98
CA ASP A 118 17.15 8.04 1.25
C ASP A 118 16.00 7.25 1.90
N TYR A 119 15.31 7.87 2.86
CA TYR A 119 14.11 7.28 3.46
C TYR A 119 13.02 7.03 2.42
N MET A 120 12.70 8.03 1.58
CA MET A 120 11.65 7.89 0.56
C MET A 120 12.00 6.80 -0.47
N GLN A 121 13.27 6.68 -0.86
CA GLN A 121 13.77 5.63 -1.73
C GLN A 121 13.57 4.25 -1.12
N GLN A 122 14.00 4.06 0.13
CA GLN A 122 13.90 2.79 0.84
C GLN A 122 12.45 2.38 1.11
N GLU A 123 11.57 3.33 1.45
CA GLU A 123 10.14 3.06 1.61
C GLU A 123 9.53 2.60 0.29
N ARG A 124 9.88 3.26 -0.82
CA ARG A 124 9.44 2.89 -2.17
C ARG A 124 9.95 1.51 -2.57
N GLU A 125 11.22 1.18 -2.31
CA GLU A 125 11.77 -0.16 -2.56
C GLU A 125 11.05 -1.24 -1.75
N THR A 126 10.81 -0.98 -0.46
CA THR A 126 10.10 -1.90 0.42
C THR A 126 8.69 -2.14 -0.09
N ARG A 127 7.98 -1.08 -0.45
CA ARG A 127 6.63 -1.17 -1.04
C ARG A 127 6.64 -1.93 -2.36
N LYS A 128 7.59 -1.64 -3.25
CA LYS A 128 7.75 -2.34 -4.54
C LYS A 128 8.04 -3.83 -4.34
N ARG A 129 8.86 -4.18 -3.35
CA ARG A 129 9.16 -5.58 -3.01
C ARG A 129 7.91 -6.32 -2.54
N VAL A 130 7.15 -5.72 -1.62
CA VAL A 130 5.89 -6.29 -1.13
C VAL A 130 4.87 -6.44 -2.27
N LEU A 131 4.68 -5.41 -3.08
CA LEU A 131 3.75 -5.46 -4.21
C LEU A 131 4.21 -6.43 -5.32
N GLY A 132 5.51 -6.45 -5.63
CA GLY A 132 6.10 -7.33 -6.63
C GLY A 132 5.94 -8.80 -6.27
N ALA A 133 6.11 -9.15 -5.00
CA ALA A 133 5.86 -10.49 -4.48
C ALA A 133 4.39 -10.95 -4.64
N MET A 134 3.43 -10.01 -4.68
CA MET A 134 2.01 -10.30 -4.85
C MET A 134 1.59 -10.49 -6.31
N ILE A 135 2.40 -10.07 -7.29
CA ILE A 135 2.05 -10.19 -8.72
C ILE A 135 1.87 -11.66 -9.10
N TYR A 136 2.82 -12.51 -8.72
CA TYR A 136 2.79 -13.93 -9.09
C TYR A 136 1.55 -14.67 -8.51
N PRO A 137 1.25 -14.59 -7.19
CA PRO A 137 0.02 -15.15 -6.63
C PRO A 137 -1.25 -14.67 -7.34
N VAL A 138 -1.35 -13.38 -7.63
CA VAL A 138 -2.54 -12.80 -8.28
C VAL A 138 -2.69 -13.30 -9.71
N CYS A 139 -1.62 -13.34 -10.50
CA CYS A 139 -1.65 -13.86 -11.87
C CYS A 139 -2.07 -15.33 -11.90
N MET A 140 -1.47 -16.17 -11.04
CA MET A 140 -1.79 -17.61 -10.96
C MET A 140 -3.22 -17.87 -10.48
N LEU A 141 -3.67 -17.17 -9.45
CA LEU A 141 -5.06 -17.28 -8.98
C LEU A 141 -6.05 -16.83 -10.06
N SER A 142 -5.75 -15.76 -10.78
CA SER A 142 -6.60 -15.27 -11.86
C SER A 142 -6.71 -16.28 -13.00
N PHE A 143 -5.58 -16.89 -13.39
CA PHE A 143 -5.56 -17.95 -14.40
C PHE A 143 -6.31 -19.21 -13.94
N CYS A 144 -6.10 -19.63 -12.68
CA CYS A 144 -6.83 -20.74 -12.06
C CYS A 144 -8.35 -20.51 -12.09
N MET A 145 -8.77 -19.33 -11.63
CA MET A 145 -10.19 -18.96 -11.62
C MET A 145 -10.77 -18.96 -13.03
N LEU A 146 -10.03 -18.44 -14.02
CA LEU A 146 -10.44 -18.44 -15.42
C LEU A 146 -10.67 -19.87 -15.93
N VAL A 147 -9.73 -20.80 -15.69
CA VAL A 147 -9.85 -22.20 -16.11
C VAL A 147 -11.06 -22.86 -15.46
N VAL A 148 -11.24 -22.72 -14.15
CA VAL A 148 -12.38 -23.29 -13.42
C VAL A 148 -13.71 -22.75 -13.95
N VAL A 149 -13.82 -21.43 -14.13
CA VAL A 149 -15.02 -20.79 -14.67
C VAL A 149 -15.30 -21.27 -16.09
N ALA A 150 -14.29 -21.39 -16.95
CA ALA A 150 -14.45 -21.90 -18.30
C ALA A 150 -14.94 -23.35 -18.33
N LEU A 151 -14.41 -24.22 -17.46
CA LEU A 151 -14.87 -25.60 -17.32
C LEU A 151 -16.34 -25.65 -16.87
N LEU A 152 -16.71 -24.84 -15.88
CA LEU A 152 -18.09 -24.81 -15.36
C LEU A 152 -19.08 -24.24 -16.38
N ILE A 153 -18.73 -23.21 -17.15
CA ILE A 153 -19.66 -22.56 -18.09
C ILE A 153 -19.74 -23.30 -19.42
N PHE A 154 -18.62 -23.81 -19.96
CA PHE A 154 -18.60 -24.39 -21.30
C PHE A 154 -18.61 -25.91 -21.33
N VAL A 155 -17.89 -26.55 -20.42
CA VAL A 155 -17.71 -28.01 -20.46
C VAL A 155 -18.85 -28.71 -19.74
N LEU A 156 -19.13 -28.31 -18.50
CA LEU A 156 -20.09 -29.01 -17.65
C LEU A 156 -21.53 -29.06 -18.24
N PRO A 157 -22.10 -28.00 -18.85
CA PRO A 157 -23.44 -28.05 -19.42
C PRO A 157 -23.55 -28.94 -20.67
N ARG A 158 -22.44 -29.12 -21.40
CA ARG A 158 -22.42 -30.07 -22.53
C ARG A 158 -22.55 -31.51 -22.04
N PHE A 159 -21.92 -31.84 -20.91
CA PHE A 159 -22.07 -33.15 -20.28
C PHE A 159 -23.47 -33.34 -19.70
N GLU A 160 -24.06 -32.30 -19.08
CA GLU A 160 -25.45 -32.36 -18.60
C GLU A 160 -26.42 -32.78 -19.70
N LYS A 161 -26.33 -32.19 -20.89
CA LYS A 161 -27.17 -32.53 -22.05
C LYS A 161 -27.04 -34.00 -22.49
N ILE A 162 -25.86 -34.61 -22.33
CA ILE A 162 -25.64 -36.02 -22.66
C ILE A 162 -26.35 -36.95 -21.65
N TYR A 163 -26.52 -36.51 -20.41
CA TYR A 163 -27.14 -37.28 -19.34
C TYR A 163 -28.61 -36.94 -19.10
N ALA A 164 -29.11 -35.80 -19.60
CA ALA A 164 -30.46 -35.27 -19.39
C ALA A 164 -31.63 -36.15 -19.88
N GLY A 165 -31.37 -37.28 -20.54
CA GLY A 165 -32.37 -38.25 -20.98
C GLY A 165 -32.18 -39.66 -20.44
N LYS A 166 -31.21 -39.87 -19.53
CA LYS A 166 -31.02 -41.14 -18.83
C LYS A 166 -31.50 -40.93 -17.40
N ASP A 167 -32.38 -41.78 -16.87
CA ASP A 167 -32.71 -41.88 -15.43
C ASP A 167 -31.49 -42.31 -14.57
N ALA A 168 -30.27 -42.00 -15.04
CA ALA A 168 -29.03 -42.23 -14.36
C ALA A 168 -28.96 -41.26 -13.17
N ILE A 169 -28.97 -41.84 -11.97
CA ILE A 169 -28.70 -41.13 -10.71
C ILE A 169 -27.30 -40.52 -10.84
N LEU A 170 -27.24 -39.24 -11.17
CA LEU A 170 -25.99 -38.50 -11.21
C LEU A 170 -25.33 -38.61 -9.82
N PRO A 171 -24.05 -38.99 -9.73
CA PRO A 171 -23.32 -39.02 -8.46
C PRO A 171 -23.37 -37.66 -7.75
N ALA A 172 -23.35 -37.68 -6.42
CA ALA A 172 -23.47 -36.46 -5.61
C ALA A 172 -22.46 -35.35 -5.97
N PRO A 173 -21.17 -35.64 -6.25
CA PRO A 173 -20.21 -34.61 -6.67
C PRO A 173 -20.59 -33.93 -7.99
N THR A 174 -21.08 -34.69 -8.97
CA THR A 174 -21.52 -34.17 -10.27
C THR A 174 -22.77 -33.30 -10.14
N ARG A 175 -23.73 -33.68 -9.28
CA ARG A 175 -24.92 -32.85 -9.00
C ARG A 175 -24.57 -31.52 -8.33
N PHE A 176 -23.63 -31.53 -7.37
CA PHE A 176 -23.16 -30.31 -6.73
C PHE A 176 -22.51 -29.35 -7.73
N LEU A 177 -21.62 -29.86 -8.59
CA LEU A 177 -20.96 -29.07 -9.63
C LEU A 177 -21.94 -28.52 -10.66
N LEU A 178 -22.95 -29.30 -11.07
CA LEU A 178 -24.01 -28.85 -11.98
C LEU A 178 -24.86 -27.75 -11.35
N GLY A 179 -25.23 -27.88 -10.08
CA GLY A 179 -25.92 -26.84 -9.33
C GLY A 179 -25.12 -25.53 -9.25
N LEU A 180 -23.80 -25.65 -9.00
CA LEU A 180 -22.88 -24.51 -9.01
C LEU A 180 -22.78 -23.86 -10.40
N SER A 181 -22.59 -24.66 -11.46
CA SER A 181 -22.53 -24.16 -12.84
C SER A 181 -23.81 -23.47 -13.27
N ASN A 182 -24.98 -24.08 -13.05
CA ASN A 182 -26.26 -23.49 -13.39
C ASN A 182 -26.52 -22.20 -12.59
N SER A 183 -26.11 -22.15 -11.32
CA SER A 183 -26.16 -20.92 -10.52
C SER A 183 -25.23 -19.84 -11.05
N LEU A 184 -24.00 -20.20 -11.45
CA LEU A 184 -23.04 -19.29 -12.06
C LEU A 184 -23.56 -18.75 -13.38
N VAL A 185 -24.03 -19.58 -14.30
CA VAL A 185 -24.52 -19.15 -15.62
C VAL A 185 -25.79 -18.31 -15.51
N THR A 186 -26.71 -18.68 -14.62
CA THR A 186 -28.01 -17.99 -14.48
C THR A 186 -27.89 -16.69 -13.70
N TYR A 187 -27.11 -16.68 -12.61
CA TYR A 187 -27.01 -15.54 -11.70
C TYR A 187 -25.70 -14.76 -11.82
N TRP A 188 -24.89 -14.94 -12.88
CA TRP A 188 -23.61 -14.21 -13.00
C TRP A 188 -23.72 -12.68 -12.84
N PRO A 189 -24.76 -11.97 -13.35
CA PRO A 189 -24.86 -10.53 -13.15
C PRO A 189 -25.19 -10.18 -11.70
N LEU A 190 -26.00 -11.01 -11.04
CA LEU A 190 -26.38 -10.84 -9.64
C LEU A 190 -25.21 -11.17 -8.71
N ILE A 191 -24.42 -12.20 -9.00
CA ILE A 191 -23.19 -12.55 -8.29
C ILE A 191 -22.19 -11.40 -8.38
N LEU A 192 -21.97 -10.83 -9.57
CA LEU A 192 -21.10 -9.67 -9.74
C LEU A 192 -21.65 -8.43 -9.01
N GLY A 193 -22.96 -8.21 -9.03
CA GLY A 193 -23.62 -7.13 -8.31
C GLY A 193 -23.43 -7.26 -6.79
N VAL A 194 -23.70 -8.45 -6.23
CA VAL A 194 -23.48 -8.74 -4.80
C VAL A 194 -22.01 -8.61 -4.44
N LEU A 195 -21.10 -9.13 -5.27
CA LEU A 195 -19.66 -9.02 -5.03
C LEU A 195 -19.22 -7.54 -5.04
N ALA A 196 -19.72 -6.73 -5.97
CA ALA A 196 -19.45 -5.30 -6.02
C ALA A 196 -20.00 -4.57 -4.79
N VAL A 197 -21.18 -4.92 -4.31
CA VAL A 197 -21.79 -4.35 -3.08
C VAL A 197 -21.03 -4.80 -1.83
N VAL A 198 -20.61 -6.07 -1.74
CA VAL A 198 -19.84 -6.58 -0.60
C VAL A 198 -18.45 -5.95 -0.56
N ILE A 199 -17.76 -5.85 -1.71
CA ILE A 199 -16.45 -5.18 -1.80
C ILE A 199 -16.62 -3.68 -1.54
N GLY A 200 -17.59 -3.01 -2.16
CA GLY A 200 -17.83 -1.59 -1.98
C GLY A 200 -18.25 -1.24 -0.55
N GLY A 201 -19.18 -2.00 0.02
CA GLY A 201 -19.64 -1.87 1.40
C GLY A 201 -18.53 -2.21 2.41
N GLY A 202 -17.73 -3.24 2.14
CA GLY A 202 -16.54 -3.57 2.92
C GLY A 202 -15.50 -2.45 2.89
N VAL A 203 -15.17 -1.92 1.71
CA VAL A 203 -14.26 -0.77 1.56
C VAL A 203 -14.80 0.46 2.31
N TYR A 204 -16.10 0.73 2.22
CA TYR A 204 -16.73 1.82 2.97
C TYR A 204 -16.65 1.59 4.49
N TYR A 205 -16.99 0.39 4.96
CA TYR A 205 -16.93 0.02 6.37
C TYR A 205 -15.50 0.11 6.93
N PHE A 206 -14.50 -0.39 6.21
CA PHE A 206 -13.10 -0.33 6.63
C PHE A 206 -12.50 1.09 6.58
N ARG A 207 -13.20 2.07 6.00
CA ARG A 207 -12.84 3.49 6.10
C ARG A 207 -13.37 4.16 7.37
N THR A 208 -14.31 3.55 8.08
CA THR A 208 -14.76 4.03 9.39
C THR A 208 -13.71 3.74 10.47
N SER A 209 -13.73 4.51 11.56
CA SER A 209 -12.79 4.35 12.69
C SER A 209 -12.84 2.94 13.30
N GLY A 210 -14.04 2.42 13.56
CA GLY A 210 -14.24 1.06 14.09
C GLY A 210 -13.82 -0.03 13.11
N GLY A 211 -14.17 0.12 11.83
CA GLY A 211 -13.76 -0.82 10.78
C GLY A 211 -12.25 -0.87 10.58
N ARG A 212 -11.57 0.28 10.65
CA ARG A 212 -10.10 0.35 10.52
C ARG A 212 -9.39 -0.43 11.63
N LEU A 213 -9.85 -0.35 12.87
CA LEU A 213 -9.27 -1.10 13.99
C LEU A 213 -9.42 -2.61 13.81
N ILE A 214 -10.59 -3.06 13.36
CA ILE A 214 -10.84 -4.48 13.05
C ILE A 214 -9.95 -4.94 11.89
N ALA A 215 -9.85 -4.15 10.81
CA ALA A 215 -9.00 -4.47 9.68
C ALA A 215 -7.52 -4.57 10.07
N ASP A 216 -7.04 -3.62 10.86
CA ASP A 216 -5.65 -3.59 11.32
C ASP A 216 -5.33 -4.74 12.27
N LYS A 217 -6.27 -5.13 13.14
CA LYS A 217 -6.15 -6.35 13.97
C LYS A 217 -6.13 -7.61 13.11
N LEU A 218 -7.09 -7.73 12.18
CA LEU A 218 -7.20 -8.90 11.30
C LEU A 218 -5.94 -9.10 10.47
N ARG A 219 -5.38 -8.01 9.90
CA ARG A 219 -4.12 -8.03 9.14
C ARG A 219 -2.97 -8.63 9.94
N LEU A 220 -2.92 -8.40 11.26
CA LEU A 220 -1.86 -8.91 12.14
C LEU A 220 -2.10 -10.35 12.63
N THR A 221 -3.31 -10.88 12.49
CA THR A 221 -3.68 -12.23 12.96
C THR A 221 -3.86 -13.25 11.83
N LEU A 222 -3.79 -12.84 10.56
CA LEU A 222 -3.89 -13.77 9.44
C LEU A 222 -2.77 -14.83 9.50
N PRO A 223 -3.06 -16.13 9.39
CA PRO A 223 -2.08 -17.20 9.64
C PRO A 223 -0.89 -17.19 8.67
N LEU A 224 -1.09 -16.74 7.42
CA LEU A 224 -0.02 -16.63 6.42
C LEU A 224 0.60 -15.23 6.34
N PHE A 225 -0.21 -14.18 6.39
CA PHE A 225 0.24 -12.80 6.17
C PHE A 225 0.51 -12.00 7.45
N GLY A 226 0.00 -12.46 8.59
CA GLY A 226 0.06 -11.75 9.87
C GLY A 226 1.48 -11.48 10.34
N GLY A 227 2.35 -12.50 10.24
CA GLY A 227 3.78 -12.35 10.55
C GLY A 227 4.47 -11.30 9.67
N MET A 228 4.14 -11.26 8.38
CA MET A 228 4.67 -10.25 7.44
C MET A 228 4.15 -8.84 7.76
N TYR A 229 2.86 -8.67 8.06
CA TYR A 229 2.30 -7.36 8.44
C TYR A 229 2.88 -6.83 9.74
N ARG A 230 3.13 -7.70 10.74
CA ARG A 230 3.84 -7.34 11.98
C ARG A 230 5.25 -6.84 11.68
N LYS A 231 6.04 -7.64 10.95
CA LYS A 231 7.41 -7.27 10.55
C LYS A 231 7.43 -5.99 9.70
N ALA A 232 6.45 -5.78 8.82
CA ALA A 232 6.35 -4.58 8.00
C ALA A 232 6.07 -3.32 8.82
N SER A 233 5.12 -3.39 9.75
CA SER A 233 4.76 -2.26 10.64
C SER A 233 5.94 -1.93 11.56
N LEU A 234 6.60 -2.96 12.09
CA LEU A 234 7.77 -2.81 12.97
C LEU A 234 8.99 -2.25 12.22
N ALA A 235 9.32 -2.78 11.04
CA ALA A 235 10.42 -2.29 10.20
C ALA A 235 10.23 -0.82 9.83
N ARG A 236 9.02 -0.43 9.40
CA ARG A 236 8.71 0.98 9.11
C ARG A 236 8.84 1.87 10.34
N SER A 237 8.34 1.43 11.48
CA SER A 237 8.40 2.19 12.74
C SER A 237 9.85 2.41 13.17
N LEU A 238 10.65 1.34 13.23
CA LEU A 238 12.05 1.41 13.65
C LEU A 238 12.92 2.17 12.64
N ARG A 239 12.63 2.07 11.34
CA ARG A 239 13.26 2.91 10.32
C ARG A 239 12.98 4.39 10.55
N THR A 240 11.72 4.75 10.83
CA THR A 240 11.33 6.14 11.14
C THR A 240 12.10 6.63 12.36
N MET A 241 12.08 5.85 13.45
CA MET A 241 12.78 6.21 14.68
C MET A 241 14.30 6.33 14.46
N ALA A 242 14.90 5.41 13.70
CA ALA A 242 16.32 5.47 13.36
C ALA A 242 16.67 6.73 12.58
N THR A 243 15.89 7.10 11.58
CA THR A 243 16.10 8.32 10.80
C THR A 243 16.00 9.55 11.72
N MET A 244 14.97 9.65 12.57
CA MET A 244 14.77 10.79 13.46
C MET A 244 15.91 10.93 14.50
N VAL A 245 16.28 9.83 15.16
CA VAL A 245 17.30 9.87 16.21
C VAL A 245 18.71 10.08 15.62
N SER A 246 19.02 9.47 14.46
CA SER A 246 20.33 9.65 13.82
C SER A 246 20.54 11.03 13.21
N THR A 247 19.45 11.76 12.94
CA THR A 247 19.47 13.15 12.46
C THR A 247 19.43 14.18 13.58
N GLY A 248 19.51 13.73 14.84
CA GLY A 248 19.53 14.62 16.00
C GLY A 248 18.18 15.25 16.35
N VAL A 249 17.08 14.79 15.72
CA VAL A 249 15.73 15.19 16.14
C VAL A 249 15.43 14.59 17.52
N SER A 250 14.69 15.33 18.35
CA SER A 250 14.39 14.91 19.72
C SER A 250 13.72 13.52 19.74
N MET A 251 14.04 12.72 20.77
CA MET A 251 13.47 11.37 20.91
C MET A 251 11.92 11.42 20.99
N LEU A 252 11.37 12.42 21.68
CA LEU A 252 9.93 12.59 21.84
C LEU A 252 9.24 12.90 20.51
N ASP A 253 9.81 13.80 19.70
CA ASP A 253 9.30 14.08 18.36
C ASP A 253 9.46 12.85 17.45
N GLY A 254 10.58 12.13 17.58
CA GLY A 254 10.83 10.86 16.90
C GLY A 254 9.73 9.82 17.20
N LEU A 255 9.33 9.68 18.46
CA LEU A 255 8.24 8.77 18.87
C LEU A 255 6.88 9.21 18.32
N LEU A 256 6.55 10.50 18.36
CA LEU A 256 5.31 11.04 17.81
C LEU A 256 5.21 10.81 16.30
N ILE A 257 6.28 11.07 15.56
CA ILE A 257 6.32 10.83 14.11
C ILE A 257 6.27 9.33 13.80
N THR A 258 6.95 8.51 14.60
CA THR A 258 6.91 7.05 14.47
C THR A 258 5.51 6.48 14.69
N ALA A 259 4.78 6.98 15.69
CA ALA A 259 3.39 6.60 15.90
C ALA A 259 2.55 6.85 14.65
N GLN A 260 2.68 8.05 14.07
CA GLN A 260 1.92 8.48 12.90
C GLN A 260 2.34 7.79 11.59
N SER A 261 3.57 7.27 11.50
CA SER A 261 4.10 6.57 10.32
C SER A 261 3.98 5.04 10.40
N SER A 262 3.69 4.48 11.57
CA SER A 262 3.66 3.03 11.83
C SER A 262 2.72 2.23 10.91
N GLY A 263 1.67 2.86 10.39
CA GLY A 263 0.77 2.29 9.37
C GLY A 263 -0.26 1.28 9.89
N ASN A 264 -0.31 1.03 11.20
CA ASN A 264 -1.29 0.16 11.85
C ASN A 264 -1.68 0.78 13.20
N LEU A 265 -2.98 0.85 13.48
CA LEU A 265 -3.49 1.51 14.70
C LEU A 265 -2.96 0.89 16.01
N LEU A 266 -2.65 -0.41 16.04
CA LEU A 266 -2.07 -1.03 17.25
C LEU A 266 -0.64 -0.57 17.50
N TYR A 267 0.16 -0.44 16.44
CA TYR A 267 1.52 0.11 16.55
C TYR A 267 1.48 1.61 16.82
N GLU A 268 0.57 2.36 16.21
CA GLU A 268 0.37 3.79 16.48
C GLU A 268 0.09 4.02 17.97
N LYS A 269 -0.85 3.26 18.55
CA LYS A 269 -1.14 3.32 19.99
C LYS A 269 0.09 2.95 20.84
N LEU A 270 0.76 1.85 20.50
CA LEU A 270 1.99 1.42 21.18
C LEU A 270 3.02 2.56 21.28
N TRP A 271 3.31 3.24 20.16
CA TRP A 271 4.31 4.32 20.14
C TRP A 271 3.85 5.59 20.85
N LEU A 272 2.54 5.89 20.85
CA LEU A 272 1.98 6.99 21.65
C LEU A 272 2.09 6.71 23.15
N ASP A 273 1.69 5.51 23.58
CA ASP A 273 1.81 5.09 24.98
C ASP A 273 3.28 5.14 25.44
N LEU A 274 4.21 4.70 24.58
CA LEU A 274 5.66 4.83 24.81
C LEU A 274 6.13 6.28 24.90
N CYS A 275 5.60 7.18 24.05
CA CYS A 275 5.93 8.60 24.09
C CYS A 275 5.55 9.20 25.45
N ASP A 276 4.38 8.86 25.98
CA ASP A 276 3.92 9.36 27.26
C ASP A 276 4.75 8.78 28.43
N SER A 277 5.05 7.48 28.43
CA SER A 277 5.93 6.87 29.44
C SER A 277 7.35 7.45 29.44
N VAL A 278 7.92 7.76 28.27
CA VAL A 278 9.25 8.37 28.16
C VAL A 278 9.24 9.84 28.62
N LYS A 279 8.14 10.59 28.38
CA LYS A 279 7.98 11.94 28.96
C LYS A 279 7.97 11.91 30.49
N GLU A 280 7.44 10.85 31.08
CA GLU A 280 7.44 10.62 32.53
C GLU A 280 8.79 10.12 33.08
N GLY A 281 9.79 9.90 32.21
CA GLY A 281 11.15 9.51 32.60
C GLY A 281 11.41 8.00 32.58
N SER A 282 10.48 7.20 32.04
CA SER A 282 10.70 5.76 31.85
C SER A 282 11.71 5.48 30.73
N SER A 283 12.47 4.38 30.85
CA SER A 283 13.34 3.89 29.78
C SER A 283 12.51 3.36 28.60
N LEU A 284 12.95 3.61 27.36
CA LEU A 284 12.31 3.12 26.15
C LEU A 284 12.33 1.59 26.11
N SER A 285 13.46 0.98 26.51
CA SER A 285 13.60 -0.48 26.47
C SER A 285 12.75 -1.18 27.52
N ASP A 286 12.61 -0.61 28.71
CA ASP A 286 11.76 -1.16 29.77
C ASP A 286 10.28 -1.15 29.38
N GLU A 287 9.80 -0.08 28.75
CA GLU A 287 8.41 0.01 28.32
C GLU A 287 8.11 -0.89 27.11
N LEU A 288 9.04 -0.97 26.16
CA LEU A 288 8.94 -1.92 25.04
C LEU A 288 8.97 -3.38 25.49
N ALA A 289 9.63 -3.70 26.61
CA ALA A 289 9.68 -5.07 27.14
C ALA A 289 8.32 -5.58 27.63
N LYS A 290 7.39 -4.69 27.97
CA LYS A 290 6.03 -5.02 28.42
C LYS A 290 5.09 -5.36 27.26
N CYS A 291 5.52 -5.16 26.01
CA CYS A 291 4.66 -5.21 24.84
C CYS A 291 4.92 -6.44 23.96
N ASP A 292 3.88 -7.23 23.69
CA ASP A 292 3.97 -8.45 22.85
C ASP A 292 4.18 -8.18 21.34
N LEU A 293 4.00 -6.94 20.90
CA LEU A 293 4.12 -6.54 19.50
C LEU A 293 5.59 -6.38 19.04
N VAL A 294 6.51 -6.27 19.99
CA VAL A 294 7.94 -6.10 19.72
C VAL A 294 8.71 -7.34 20.19
N PRO A 295 9.42 -8.04 19.28
CA PRO A 295 10.28 -9.15 19.63
C PRO A 295 11.34 -8.78 20.68
N ARG A 296 11.55 -9.66 21.66
CA ARG A 296 12.54 -9.46 22.74
C ARG A 296 13.95 -9.13 22.24
N THR A 297 14.36 -9.72 21.11
CA THR A 297 15.66 -9.44 20.49
C THR A 297 15.83 -7.96 20.15
N ILE A 298 14.76 -7.30 19.70
CA ILE A 298 14.80 -5.87 19.38
C ILE A 298 14.91 -5.07 20.68
N THR A 299 14.05 -5.35 21.67
CA THR A 299 14.10 -4.68 22.98
C THR A 299 15.48 -4.78 23.64
N GLN A 300 16.15 -5.93 23.54
CA GLN A 300 17.52 -6.13 24.05
C GLN A 300 18.55 -5.25 23.33
N MET A 301 18.46 -5.14 22.00
CA MET A 301 19.33 -4.24 21.24
C MET A 301 19.11 -2.78 21.64
N ILE A 302 17.84 -2.36 21.84
CA ILE A 302 17.50 -1.01 22.32
C ILE A 302 18.11 -0.75 23.69
N SER A 303 17.93 -1.67 24.63
CA SER A 303 18.50 -1.57 25.98
C SER A 303 20.03 -1.41 25.95
N ALA A 304 20.72 -2.15 25.08
CA ALA A 304 22.16 -1.99 24.89
C ALA A 304 22.54 -0.61 24.33
N GLY A 305 21.75 -0.08 23.38
CA GLY A 305 21.94 1.27 22.83
C GLY A 305 21.70 2.38 23.84
N GLU A 306 20.66 2.26 24.67
CA GLU A 306 20.38 3.20 25.75
C GLU A 306 21.49 3.21 26.81
N ARG A 307 21.90 2.04 27.29
CA ARG A 307 22.95 1.91 28.31
C ARG A 307 24.31 2.43 27.87
N THR A 308 24.60 2.33 26.57
CA THR A 308 25.86 2.80 25.99
C THR A 308 25.79 4.25 25.51
N GLY A 309 24.61 4.89 25.56
CA GLY A 309 24.39 6.24 25.02
C GLY A 309 24.49 6.31 23.49
N ARG A 310 24.45 5.16 22.79
CA ARG A 310 24.61 5.06 21.33
C ARG A 310 23.31 4.65 20.63
N LEU A 311 22.19 5.17 21.12
CA LEU A 311 20.88 4.76 20.64
C LEU A 311 20.68 5.04 19.15
N GLY A 312 21.18 6.17 18.62
CA GLY A 312 21.09 6.49 17.19
C GLY A 312 21.78 5.44 16.30
N ASP A 313 23.04 5.12 16.57
CA ASP A 313 23.80 4.09 15.85
C ASP A 313 23.09 2.72 15.90
N VAL A 314 22.59 2.36 17.07
CA VAL A 314 21.93 1.08 17.32
C VAL A 314 20.56 1.02 16.63
N MET A 315 19.78 2.10 16.65
CA MET A 315 18.49 2.20 15.94
C MET A 315 18.66 1.95 14.44
N VAL A 316 19.70 2.52 13.81
CA VAL A 316 19.98 2.30 12.38
C VAL A 316 20.23 0.82 12.09
N ARG A 317 21.01 0.14 12.94
CA ARG A 317 21.29 -1.31 12.80
C ARG A 317 20.03 -2.15 13.02
N ILE A 318 19.20 -1.80 14.00
CA ILE A 318 17.93 -2.46 14.28
C ILE A 318 16.96 -2.30 13.10
N ALA A 319 16.88 -1.10 12.51
CA ALA A 319 16.02 -0.84 11.35
C ALA A 319 16.41 -1.74 10.17
N VAL A 320 17.70 -1.83 9.85
CA VAL A 320 18.22 -2.72 8.80
C VAL A 320 17.90 -4.18 9.10
N PHE A 321 18.12 -4.63 10.35
CA PHE A 321 17.78 -5.99 10.78
C PHE A 321 16.28 -6.31 10.55
N CYS A 322 15.37 -5.39 10.92
CA CYS A 322 13.94 -5.60 10.74
C CYS A 322 13.51 -5.59 9.27
N GLU A 323 14.17 -4.81 8.43
CA GLU A 323 13.95 -4.83 6.98
C GLU A 323 14.41 -6.14 6.35
N ASP A 324 15.55 -6.68 6.75
CA ASP A 324 16.02 -7.97 6.28
C ASP A 324 15.10 -9.10 6.74
N ASP A 325 14.65 -9.06 7.99
CA ASP A 325 13.67 -9.98 8.53
C ASP A 325 12.33 -9.90 7.77
N LEU A 326 11.89 -8.70 7.39
CA LEU A 326 10.74 -8.50 6.50
C LEU A 326 10.98 -9.10 5.10
N LYS A 327 12.16 -8.90 4.50
CA LYS A 327 12.51 -9.47 3.18
C LYS A 327 12.42 -11.00 3.21
N VAL A 328 12.94 -11.63 4.27
CA VAL A 328 12.85 -13.08 4.47
C VAL A 328 11.39 -13.51 4.56
N ALA A 329 10.58 -12.84 5.38
CA ALA A 329 9.17 -13.18 5.53
C ALA A 329 8.37 -13.07 4.22
N VAL A 330 8.59 -12.01 3.43
CA VAL A 330 7.97 -11.83 2.11
C VAL A 330 8.36 -12.98 1.18
N LYS A 331 9.65 -13.36 1.16
CA LYS A 331 10.14 -14.47 0.34
C LYS A 331 9.52 -15.80 0.76
N THR A 332 9.51 -16.10 2.05
CA THR A 332 8.93 -17.35 2.59
C THR A 332 7.46 -17.48 2.23
N ILE A 333 6.66 -16.42 2.39
CA ILE A 333 5.24 -16.45 2.01
C ILE A 333 5.09 -16.69 0.51
N THR A 334 5.87 -16.00 -0.31
CA THR A 334 5.80 -16.15 -1.77
C THR A 334 6.12 -17.58 -2.21
N THR A 335 7.16 -18.19 -1.63
CA THR A 335 7.54 -19.57 -1.93
C THR A 335 6.53 -20.60 -1.39
N MET A 336 5.89 -20.34 -0.25
CA MET A 336 4.87 -21.23 0.31
C MET A 336 3.56 -21.21 -0.48
N ILE A 337 3.24 -20.09 -1.14
CA ILE A 337 2.02 -19.97 -1.95
C ILE A 337 2.05 -20.95 -3.13
N GLU A 338 3.19 -21.19 -3.76
CA GLU A 338 3.29 -22.02 -4.96
C GLU A 338 2.87 -23.49 -4.74
N PRO A 339 3.40 -24.25 -3.75
CA PRO A 339 2.94 -25.61 -3.46
C PRO A 339 1.46 -25.68 -3.10
N VAL A 340 0.97 -24.72 -2.28
CA VAL A 340 -0.44 -24.66 -1.90
C VAL A 340 -1.32 -24.48 -3.14
N MET A 341 -0.92 -23.59 -4.05
CA MET A 341 -1.63 -23.35 -5.31
C MET A 341 -1.67 -24.59 -6.20
N ILE A 342 -0.56 -25.33 -6.33
CA ILE A 342 -0.51 -26.57 -7.12
C ILE A 342 -1.45 -27.63 -6.54
N ILE A 343 -1.44 -27.81 -5.21
CA ILE A 343 -2.33 -28.77 -4.53
C ILE A 343 -3.80 -28.38 -4.74
N VAL A 344 -4.15 -27.11 -4.52
CA VAL A 344 -5.52 -26.61 -4.69
C VAL A 344 -5.97 -26.75 -6.14
N MET A 345 -5.13 -26.40 -7.11
CA MET A 345 -5.43 -26.56 -8.53
C MET A 345 -5.63 -28.04 -8.90
N GLY A 346 -4.73 -28.92 -8.47
CA GLY A 346 -4.83 -30.35 -8.74
C GLY A 346 -6.12 -30.95 -8.16
N LEU A 347 -6.49 -30.57 -6.93
CA LEU A 347 -7.74 -30.98 -6.31
C LEU A 347 -8.97 -30.44 -7.05
N LEU A 348 -8.95 -29.17 -7.47
CA LEU A 348 -10.05 -28.56 -8.22
C LEU A 348 -10.24 -29.19 -9.59
N VAL A 349 -9.19 -29.21 -10.41
CA VAL A 349 -9.24 -29.73 -11.79
C VAL A 349 -9.47 -31.24 -11.77
N GLY A 350 -8.77 -31.97 -10.90
CA GLY A 350 -8.95 -33.41 -10.70
C GLY A 350 -10.35 -33.74 -10.19
N GLY A 351 -10.88 -32.95 -9.26
CA GLY A 351 -12.25 -33.10 -8.76
C GLY A 351 -13.31 -32.88 -9.85
N ILE A 352 -13.14 -31.86 -10.69
CA ILE A 352 -14.00 -31.62 -11.86
C ILE A 352 -13.90 -32.78 -12.85
N ALA A 353 -12.68 -33.22 -13.20
CA ALA A 353 -12.47 -34.34 -14.11
C ALA A 353 -13.12 -35.64 -13.58
N MET A 354 -12.95 -35.93 -12.28
CA MET A 354 -13.59 -37.08 -11.64
C MET A 354 -15.11 -36.98 -11.70
N ALA A 355 -15.67 -35.81 -11.39
CA ALA A 355 -17.11 -35.59 -11.45
C ALA A 355 -17.70 -35.73 -12.86
N LEU A 356 -16.92 -35.41 -13.89
CA LEU A 356 -17.29 -35.63 -15.30
C LEU A 356 -17.23 -37.11 -15.71
N LEU A 357 -16.22 -37.85 -15.23
CA LEU A 357 -15.99 -39.24 -15.62
C LEU A 357 -16.83 -40.26 -14.82
N LEU A 358 -17.18 -39.95 -13.57
CA LEU A 358 -17.97 -40.85 -12.71
C LEU A 358 -19.31 -41.30 -13.34
N PRO A 359 -20.13 -40.40 -13.95
CA PRO A 359 -21.34 -40.82 -14.65
C PRO A 359 -21.07 -41.80 -15.80
N VAL A 360 -19.96 -41.63 -16.55
CA VAL A 360 -19.57 -42.54 -17.64
C VAL A 360 -19.39 -43.96 -17.12
N PHE A 361 -18.67 -44.14 -16.00
CA PHE A 361 -18.47 -45.45 -15.40
C PHE A 361 -19.76 -46.06 -14.86
N SER A 362 -20.64 -45.25 -14.28
CA SER A 362 -21.93 -45.73 -13.76
C SER A 362 -22.85 -46.27 -14.87
N VAL A 363 -22.89 -45.57 -16.01
CA VAL A 363 -23.69 -45.98 -17.18
C VAL A 363 -23.12 -47.25 -17.83
N SER A 364 -21.79 -47.38 -17.91
CA SER A 364 -21.14 -48.61 -18.39
C SER A 364 -21.47 -49.83 -17.52
N LYS A 365 -21.49 -49.66 -16.20
CA LYS A 365 -21.82 -50.75 -15.25
C LYS A 365 -23.29 -51.19 -15.35
N ILE A 366 -24.19 -50.30 -15.74
CA ILE A 366 -25.60 -50.62 -16.00
C ILE A 366 -25.76 -51.34 -17.35
N MET A 367 -24.98 -50.98 -18.38
CA MET A 367 -25.01 -51.65 -19.69
C MET A 367 -24.28 -53.00 -19.75
N ALA A 368 -23.35 -53.25 -18.81
CA ALA A 368 -22.63 -54.52 -18.70
C ALA A 368 -23.41 -55.61 -17.95
N LYS A 369 -24.64 -55.33 -17.54
CA LYS A 369 -25.56 -56.24 -16.84
C LYS A 369 -26.82 -56.39 -17.68
#